data_AF-A0A821D5P7-F1
#
_entry.id   AF-A0A821D5P7-F1
#
_cell.length_a   1.000
_cell.length_b   1.000
_cell.length_c   1.000
_cell.angle_alpha   90.00
_cell.angle_beta   90.00
_cell.angle_gamma   90.00
#
_symmetry.space_group_name_H-M   'P 1'
#
loop_
_entity.id
_entity.type
_entity.pdbx_description
1 polymer ?
#
loop_
_entity_poly.entity_id
_entity_poly.type
_entity_poly.pdbx_seq_one_letter_code
_entity_poly.pdbx_strand_id
1 'polypeptide(L)'
;MFSERWICFCCPQTYKLQRSIVPLEQAQSRPPSKTRAKKKSDITSVIIIQSWFRRRQALFEIRRKAAWTIYQNIEYAGEQDQLKLYNFFLDLMQAVSKDPRDALVIAKVLRRTSSLSSTAEELDLLETTSPETVNVEPSYKGPHIQLPINKGHLEALVLAFQRGETLHARYVLLILHEVRRILKRLPNVNVVSTHQSTTVTVVGDLHGNLSDLMLIFHKNGLPSNENPYIFNGDIVDRGTQSMELFILISLAFIIYPNNVYFNRGNHEDHVLNLR
;
A
#
# COMPACT_ATOMS: atom_id res chain seq x y z
N MET A 1 4.68 -9.77 38.75
CA MET A 1 4.72 -11.00 37.92
C MET A 1 4.43 -10.58 36.48
N PHE A 2 5.40 -9.97 35.81
CA PHE A 2 5.32 -9.63 34.38
C PHE A 2 6.41 -10.46 33.70
N SER A 3 5.96 -11.35 32.81
CA SER A 3 6.82 -12.18 31.97
C SER A 3 6.82 -11.55 30.59
N GLU A 4 7.79 -10.68 30.33
CA GLU A 4 8.14 -10.29 28.96
C GLU A 4 9.09 -11.35 28.39
N ARG A 5 8.61 -12.13 27.42
CA ARG A 5 9.50 -12.88 26.52
C ARG A 5 9.61 -12.12 25.21
N TRP A 6 10.75 -11.47 25.05
CA TRP A 6 11.26 -11.02 23.77
C TRP A 6 11.85 -12.21 23.03
N ILE A 7 11.40 -12.47 21.81
CA ILE A 7 12.19 -13.17 20.79
C ILE A 7 12.22 -12.27 19.57
N CYS A 8 13.41 -11.76 19.29
CA CYS A 8 13.79 -10.92 18.16
C CYS A 8 14.45 -11.82 17.11
N PHE A 9 14.28 -11.58 15.81
CA PHE A 9 15.41 -11.52 14.88
C PHE A 9 15.05 -10.81 13.55
N CYS A 10 15.94 -9.88 13.16
CA CYS A 10 16.14 -9.26 11.84
C CYS A 10 15.25 -8.07 11.38
N CYS A 11 15.49 -6.87 11.94
CA CYS A 11 16.21 -5.76 11.27
C CYS A 11 16.00 -4.43 12.04
N PRO A 12 17.04 -3.65 12.37
CA PRO A 12 16.90 -2.49 13.25
C PRO A 12 16.73 -1.19 12.45
N GLN A 13 15.68 -0.41 12.76
CA GLN A 13 15.80 0.95 13.33
C GLN A 13 14.53 1.79 13.17
N THR A 14 13.85 1.99 14.30
CA THR A 14 12.93 3.10 14.54
C THR A 14 13.69 4.26 15.20
N TYR A 15 13.68 5.44 14.58
CA TYR A 15 14.02 6.70 15.26
C TYR A 15 12.73 7.47 15.56
N LYS A 16 12.41 7.63 16.85
CA LYS A 16 11.40 8.57 17.34
C LYS A 16 11.90 10.00 17.08
N LEU A 17 11.19 10.75 16.24
CA LEU A 17 11.29 12.21 16.15
C LEU A 17 10.21 12.83 17.05
N GLN A 18 10.52 13.03 18.34
CA GLN A 18 9.76 13.97 19.17
C GLN A 18 10.24 15.38 18.85
N ARG A 19 9.43 16.16 18.11
CA ARG A 19 9.52 17.62 18.11
C ARG A 19 8.79 18.14 19.34
N SER A 20 9.50 18.43 20.42
CA SER A 20 9.00 19.27 21.50
C SER A 20 9.31 20.73 21.17
N ILE A 21 8.27 21.49 20.81
CA ILE A 21 8.33 22.95 20.75
C ILE A 21 8.09 23.43 22.19
N VAL A 22 9.08 24.09 22.79
CA VAL A 22 8.96 24.75 24.10
C VAL A 22 8.88 26.26 23.86
N PRO A 23 7.91 27.00 24.44
CA PRO A 23 7.84 28.46 24.31
C PRO A 23 8.96 29.14 25.12
N LEU A 24 9.54 30.21 24.57
CA LEU A 24 10.45 31.11 25.29
C LEU A 24 9.67 32.00 26.26
N GLU A 25 9.82 31.78 27.57
CA GLU A 25 9.48 32.76 28.60
C GLU A 25 10.73 33.52 29.09
N GLN A 26 10.64 34.85 28.92
CA GLN A 26 11.21 35.96 29.71
C GLN A 26 12.50 35.71 30.52
N ALA A 27 13.62 36.17 29.96
CA ALA A 27 14.89 36.30 30.67
C ALA A 27 14.98 37.64 31.43
N GLN A 28 14.85 37.60 32.76
CA GLN A 28 15.29 38.68 33.65
C GLN A 28 16.77 38.49 34.06
N SER A 29 17.47 39.62 34.13
CA SER A 29 18.92 39.80 34.26
C SER A 29 19.55 39.28 35.57
N ARG A 30 20.72 38.62 35.47
CA ARG A 30 21.66 38.37 36.58
C ARG A 30 23.10 38.79 36.21
N PRO A 31 23.94 39.22 37.19
CA PRO A 31 25.17 39.99 36.97
C PRO A 31 26.36 39.11 36.54
N PRO A 32 27.45 39.69 36.01
CA PRO A 32 28.46 38.94 35.27
C PRO A 32 29.47 38.29 36.23
N SER A 33 29.58 36.96 36.18
CA SER A 33 30.71 36.25 36.80
C SER A 33 31.39 35.29 35.83
N LYS A 34 32.70 35.55 35.63
CA LYS A 34 33.78 34.66 35.17
C LYS A 34 33.37 33.42 34.36
N THR A 35 32.97 33.57 33.09
CA THR A 35 32.58 32.41 32.23
C THR A 35 33.08 32.51 30.78
N ARG A 36 34.19 33.20 30.50
CA ARG A 36 34.71 33.29 29.13
C ARG A 36 35.44 32.01 28.65
N ALA A 37 35.92 31.17 29.57
CA ALA A 37 36.64 29.93 29.24
C ALA A 37 35.70 28.71 29.05
N LYS A 38 34.63 28.57 29.86
CA LYS A 38 33.65 27.45 29.74
C LYS A 38 32.80 27.50 28.46
N LYS A 39 32.49 28.70 27.94
CA LYS A 39 31.70 28.83 26.69
C LYS A 39 32.38 28.22 25.46
N LYS A 40 33.72 28.22 25.38
CA LYS A 40 34.45 27.65 24.24
C LYS A 40 34.42 26.12 24.23
N SER A 41 34.55 25.46 25.38
CA SER A 41 34.48 23.99 25.45
C SER A 41 33.09 23.47 25.12
N ASP A 42 32.04 24.17 25.57
CA ASP A 42 30.66 23.75 25.33
C ASP A 42 30.27 23.90 23.86
N ILE A 43 30.64 25.03 23.22
CA ILE A 43 30.44 25.24 21.77
C ILE A 43 31.21 24.19 20.95
N THR A 44 32.45 23.88 21.34
CA THR A 44 33.26 22.88 20.64
C THR A 44 32.65 21.48 20.76
N SER A 45 32.15 21.13 21.95
CA SER A 45 31.47 19.84 22.19
C SER A 45 30.17 19.74 21.39
N VAL A 46 29.37 20.82 21.33
CA VAL A 46 28.15 20.88 20.53
C VAL A 46 28.44 20.70 19.04
N ILE A 47 29.49 21.36 18.50
CA ILE A 47 29.88 21.22 17.10
C ILE A 47 30.32 19.78 16.79
N ILE A 48 31.07 19.13 17.70
CA ILE A 48 31.48 17.73 17.53
C ILE A 48 30.27 16.80 17.51
N ILE A 49 29.32 16.97 18.43
CA ILE A 49 28.09 16.17 18.49
C ILE A 49 27.26 16.37 17.22
N GLN A 50 27.09 17.61 16.76
CA GLN A 50 26.35 17.92 15.53
C GLN A 50 27.04 17.34 14.29
N SER A 51 28.36 17.43 14.20
CA SER A 51 29.15 16.86 13.10
C SER A 51 29.04 15.33 13.06
N TRP A 52 29.19 14.68 14.22
CA TRP A 52 29.00 13.23 14.35
C TRP A 52 27.58 12.82 13.95
N PHE A 53 26.56 13.53 14.43
CA PHE A 53 25.16 13.25 14.11
C PHE A 53 24.87 13.39 12.61
N ARG A 54 25.33 14.46 11.96
CA ARG A 54 25.19 14.65 10.50
C ARG A 54 25.89 13.54 9.71
N ARG A 55 27.10 13.15 10.12
CA ARG A 55 27.83 12.05 9.48
C ARG A 55 27.13 10.70 9.68
N ARG A 56 26.59 10.45 10.87
CA ARG A 56 25.80 9.26 11.20
C ARG A 56 24.51 9.21 10.37
N GLN A 57 23.81 10.34 10.20
CA GLN A 57 22.63 10.44 9.33
C GLN A 57 22.96 10.17 7.86
N ALA A 58 24.02 10.78 7.32
CA ALA A 58 24.45 10.53 5.94
C ALA A 58 24.80 9.06 5.69
N LEU A 59 25.48 8.41 6.64
CA LEU A 59 25.75 6.97 6.59
C LEU A 59 24.46 6.14 6.62
N PHE A 60 23.48 6.55 7.42
CA PHE A 60 22.17 5.90 7.44
C PHE A 60 21.43 6.03 6.12
N GLU A 61 21.45 7.20 5.51
CA GLU A 61 20.85 7.42 4.20
C GLU A 61 21.55 6.60 3.10
N ILE A 62 22.88 6.52 3.12
CA ILE A 62 23.65 5.67 2.19
C ILE A 62 23.28 4.20 2.37
N ARG A 63 23.22 3.70 3.61
CA ARG A 63 22.81 2.31 3.88
C ARG A 63 21.39 2.04 3.41
N ARG A 64 20.46 2.97 3.66
CA ARG A 64 19.07 2.85 3.19
C ARG A 64 19.01 2.82 1.66
N LYS A 65 19.77 3.69 0.98
CA LYS A 65 19.85 3.70 -0.49
C LYS A 65 20.45 2.40 -1.02
N ALA A 66 21.55 1.92 -0.46
CA ALA A 66 22.19 0.68 -0.88
C ALA A 66 21.28 -0.54 -0.65
N ALA A 67 20.62 -0.62 0.52
CA ALA A 67 19.65 -1.67 0.81
C ALA A 67 18.46 -1.62 -0.16
N TRP A 68 17.94 -0.42 -0.45
CA TRP A 68 16.91 -0.23 -1.46
C TRP A 68 17.37 -0.70 -2.85
N THR A 69 18.58 -0.33 -3.29
CA THR A 69 19.13 -0.77 -4.57
C THR A 69 19.30 -2.28 -4.64
N ILE A 70 19.77 -2.93 -3.56
CA ILE A 70 19.89 -4.39 -3.50
C ILE A 70 18.51 -5.04 -3.60
N TYR A 71 17.55 -4.59 -2.79
CA TYR A 71 16.18 -5.11 -2.82
C TYR A 71 15.56 -4.95 -4.20
N GLN A 72 15.67 -3.75 -4.79
CA GLN A 72 15.14 -3.47 -6.12
C GLN A 72 15.79 -4.36 -7.18
N ASN A 73 17.10 -4.60 -7.11
CA ASN A 73 17.79 -5.46 -8.05
C ASN A 73 17.44 -6.94 -7.90
N ILE A 74 17.10 -7.40 -6.69
CA ILE A 74 16.71 -8.80 -6.45
C ILE A 74 15.25 -9.02 -6.83
N GLU A 75 14.36 -8.18 -6.33
CA GLU A 75 12.91 -8.31 -6.49
C GLU A 75 12.49 -8.08 -7.94
N TYR A 76 13.05 -7.04 -8.58
CA TYR A 76 12.70 -6.67 -9.95
C TYR A 76 13.69 -7.20 -10.99
N ALA A 77 14.58 -8.15 -10.64
CA ALA A 77 15.49 -8.79 -11.61
C ALA A 77 14.72 -9.35 -12.81
N GLY A 78 13.62 -10.07 -12.55
CA GLY A 78 12.79 -10.68 -13.57
C GLY A 78 12.09 -9.64 -14.47
N GLU A 79 11.59 -8.55 -13.89
CA GLU A 79 10.96 -7.47 -14.67
C GLU A 79 11.99 -6.70 -15.52
N GLN A 80 13.19 -6.44 -14.98
CA GLN A 80 14.28 -5.83 -15.73
C GLN A 80 14.71 -6.73 -16.91
N ASP A 81 14.74 -8.04 -16.71
CA ASP A 81 15.05 -8.98 -17.78
C ASP A 81 13.94 -9.05 -18.82
N GLN A 82 12.67 -8.93 -18.44
CA GLN A 82 11.56 -8.77 -19.39
C GLN A 82 11.61 -7.46 -20.16
N LEU A 83 11.95 -6.34 -19.52
CA LEU A 83 12.14 -5.05 -20.19
C LEU A 83 13.32 -5.08 -21.15
N LYS A 84 14.42 -5.73 -20.77
CA LYS A 84 15.57 -5.96 -21.67
C LYS A 84 15.17 -6.85 -22.84
N LEU A 85 14.39 -7.91 -22.61
CA LEU A 85 13.89 -8.77 -23.67
C LEU A 85 12.97 -7.99 -24.63
N TYR A 86 12.09 -7.15 -24.08
CA TYR A 86 11.23 -6.25 -24.84
C TYR A 86 12.04 -5.27 -25.69
N ASN A 87 13.04 -4.61 -25.10
CA ASN A 87 13.93 -3.71 -25.82
C ASN A 87 14.75 -4.44 -26.89
N PHE A 88 15.23 -5.65 -26.59
CA PHE A 88 15.92 -6.51 -27.55
C PHE A 88 15.01 -6.85 -28.74
N PHE A 89 13.75 -7.22 -28.50
CA PHE A 89 12.79 -7.48 -29.57
C PHE A 89 12.44 -6.22 -30.36
N LEU A 90 12.33 -5.06 -29.71
CA LEU A 90 12.17 -3.77 -30.39
C LEU A 90 13.35 -3.48 -31.32
N ASP A 91 14.58 -3.61 -30.81
CA ASP A 91 15.81 -3.37 -31.57
C ASP A 91 15.94 -4.36 -32.74
N LEU A 92 15.62 -5.64 -32.52
CA LEU A 92 15.61 -6.67 -33.55
C LEU A 92 14.55 -6.38 -34.63
N MET A 93 13.36 -5.94 -34.25
CA MET A 93 12.32 -5.55 -35.20
C MET A 93 12.68 -4.27 -35.97
N GLN A 94 13.35 -3.31 -35.32
CA GLN A 94 13.87 -2.11 -35.98
C GLN A 94 14.97 -2.44 -36.99
N ALA A 95 15.81 -3.43 -36.69
CA ALA A 95 16.85 -3.90 -37.61
C ALA A 95 16.28 -4.72 -38.79
N VAL A 96 15.17 -5.43 -38.58
CA VAL A 96 14.50 -6.25 -39.62
C VAL A 96 13.59 -5.40 -40.51
N SER A 97 12.96 -4.36 -39.96
CA SER A 97 12.06 -3.48 -40.71
C SER A 97 12.86 -2.41 -41.48
N LYS A 98 13.05 -2.61 -42.79
CA LYS A 98 13.72 -1.63 -43.66
C LYS A 98 12.83 -0.45 -44.10
N ASP A 99 11.53 -0.47 -43.78
CA ASP A 99 10.53 0.49 -44.26
C ASP A 99 9.84 1.22 -43.07
N PRO A 100 9.90 2.56 -42.96
CA PRO A 100 9.44 3.31 -41.78
C PRO A 100 7.93 3.20 -41.45
N ARG A 101 7.11 2.66 -42.36
CA ARG A 101 5.67 2.47 -42.14
C ARG A 101 5.36 1.26 -41.26
N ASP A 102 6.17 0.20 -41.35
CA ASP A 102 5.96 -1.02 -40.56
C ASP A 102 6.38 -0.82 -39.09
N ALA A 103 7.45 -0.05 -38.85
CA ALA A 103 7.87 0.36 -37.52
C ALA A 103 6.78 1.17 -36.77
N LEU A 104 5.99 1.99 -37.48
CA LEU A 104 4.92 2.80 -36.90
C LEU A 104 3.71 1.95 -36.52
N VAL A 105 3.32 0.96 -37.34
CA VAL A 105 2.21 0.05 -37.04
C VAL A 105 2.55 -0.83 -35.84
N ILE A 106 3.78 -1.33 -35.80
CA ILE A 106 4.28 -2.17 -34.70
C ILE A 106 4.36 -1.37 -33.40
N ALA A 107 4.92 -0.15 -33.41
CA ALA A 107 4.95 0.74 -32.25
C ALA A 107 3.54 1.11 -31.73
N LYS A 108 2.54 1.17 -32.62
CA LYS A 108 1.14 1.44 -32.26
C LYS A 108 0.45 0.24 -31.64
N VAL A 109 0.78 -0.98 -32.08
CA VAL A 109 0.31 -2.24 -31.48
C VAL A 109 0.96 -2.47 -30.11
N LEU A 110 2.24 -2.12 -29.94
CA LEU A 110 2.94 -2.21 -28.66
C LEU A 110 2.60 -1.07 -27.68
N ARG A 111 2.20 0.12 -28.14
CA ARG A 111 1.65 1.17 -27.26
C ARG A 111 0.29 0.81 -26.67
N ARG A 112 -0.52 -0.02 -27.36
CA ARG A 112 -1.80 -0.50 -26.83
C ARG A 112 -1.65 -1.34 -25.57
N THR A 113 -0.47 -1.89 -25.30
CA THR A 113 -0.23 -2.69 -24.08
C THR A 113 0.29 -1.85 -22.90
N SER A 114 0.55 -0.55 -23.07
CA SER A 114 1.31 0.23 -22.08
C SER A 114 0.82 1.67 -21.80
N SER A 115 -0.29 2.15 -22.35
CA SER A 115 -0.74 3.53 -22.08
C SER A 115 -2.19 3.66 -21.63
N LEU A 116 -2.34 4.00 -20.34
CA LEU A 116 -3.33 4.93 -19.78
C LEU A 116 -4.70 4.98 -20.49
N SER A 117 -5.69 4.33 -19.88
CA SER A 117 -7.10 4.30 -20.32
C SER A 117 -7.57 5.67 -20.79
N SER A 118 -7.93 5.76 -22.07
CA SER A 118 -8.69 6.90 -22.56
C SER A 118 -10.01 6.99 -21.79
N THR A 119 -10.52 8.21 -21.60
CA THR A 119 -11.83 8.44 -20.93
C THR A 119 -12.99 7.71 -21.61
N ALA A 120 -12.83 7.35 -22.89
CA ALA A 120 -13.79 6.56 -23.65
C ALA A 120 -13.76 5.07 -23.28
N GLU A 121 -12.57 4.45 -23.20
CA GLU A 121 -12.42 3.05 -22.74
C GLU A 121 -12.92 2.88 -21.30
N GLU A 122 -12.72 3.91 -20.47
CA GLU A 122 -13.23 3.95 -19.11
C GLU A 122 -14.76 3.90 -19.05
N LEU A 123 -15.44 4.69 -19.88
CA LEU A 123 -16.91 4.73 -19.95
C LEU A 123 -17.46 3.39 -20.45
N ASP A 124 -16.86 2.86 -21.51
CA ASP A 124 -17.22 1.57 -22.10
C ASP A 124 -17.06 0.42 -21.08
N LEU A 125 -15.98 0.44 -20.29
CA LEU A 125 -15.78 -0.53 -19.21
C LEU A 125 -16.84 -0.40 -18.11
N LEU A 126 -17.24 0.81 -17.74
CA LEU A 126 -18.29 1.01 -16.73
C LEU A 126 -19.66 0.56 -17.24
N GLU A 127 -19.97 0.84 -18.51
CA GLU A 127 -21.23 0.45 -19.15
C GLU A 127 -21.34 -1.08 -19.26
N THR A 128 -20.30 -1.74 -19.76
CA THR A 128 -20.24 -3.20 -19.92
C THR A 128 -20.27 -3.96 -18.58
N THR A 129 -19.79 -3.35 -17.50
CA THR A 129 -19.73 -3.98 -16.16
C THR A 129 -20.78 -3.47 -15.19
N SER A 130 -21.88 -2.90 -15.71
CA SER A 130 -22.97 -2.36 -14.91
C SER A 130 -23.59 -3.42 -13.98
N PRO A 131 -23.62 -3.22 -12.64
CA PRO A 131 -24.23 -4.18 -11.72
C PRO A 131 -25.73 -4.43 -11.97
N GLU A 132 -26.43 -3.44 -12.56
CA GLU A 132 -27.87 -3.50 -12.81
C GLU A 132 -28.26 -4.52 -13.87
N THR A 133 -27.37 -4.80 -14.84
CA THR A 133 -27.63 -5.76 -15.92
C THR A 133 -27.52 -7.21 -15.45
N VAL A 134 -26.88 -7.44 -14.31
CA VAL A 134 -26.72 -8.76 -13.70
C VAL A 134 -27.92 -9.05 -12.79
N ASN A 135 -28.78 -9.98 -13.23
CA ASN A 135 -29.92 -10.43 -12.45
C ASN A 135 -29.46 -11.37 -11.32
N VAL A 136 -30.07 -11.26 -10.14
CA VAL A 136 -29.80 -12.15 -9.01
C VAL A 136 -30.86 -13.25 -9.03
N GLU A 137 -30.43 -14.50 -9.10
CA GLU A 137 -31.37 -15.61 -9.04
C GLU A 137 -32.05 -15.70 -7.66
N PRO A 138 -33.37 -15.99 -7.59
CA PRO A 138 -34.07 -16.18 -6.32
C PRO A 138 -33.54 -17.35 -5.47
N SER A 139 -32.75 -18.24 -6.09
CA SER A 139 -32.08 -19.38 -5.47
C SER A 139 -30.88 -18.96 -4.59
N TYR A 140 -30.36 -17.74 -4.76
CA TYR A 140 -29.17 -17.26 -4.06
C TYR A 140 -29.46 -16.95 -2.59
N LYS A 141 -28.79 -17.67 -1.69
CA LYS A 141 -28.96 -17.55 -0.23
C LYS A 141 -27.82 -16.81 0.47
N GLY A 142 -26.81 -16.36 -0.28
CA GLY A 142 -25.64 -15.71 0.28
C GLY A 142 -25.91 -14.26 0.71
N PRO A 143 -24.86 -13.54 1.16
CA PRO A 143 -24.97 -12.17 1.64
C PRO A 143 -25.45 -11.22 0.54
N HIS A 144 -26.43 -10.39 0.88
CA HIS A 144 -26.97 -9.35 0.00
C HIS A 144 -26.39 -8.00 0.41
N ILE A 145 -25.81 -7.28 -0.54
CA ILE A 145 -25.16 -5.99 -0.29
C ILE A 145 -25.97 -4.89 -0.94
N GLN A 146 -26.30 -3.86 -0.16
CA GLN A 146 -27.02 -2.67 -0.61
C GLN A 146 -26.19 -1.42 -0.31
N LEU A 147 -26.42 -0.36 -1.08
CA LEU A 147 -25.87 0.96 -0.83
C LEU A 147 -26.82 1.75 0.09
N PRO A 148 -26.34 2.45 1.12
CA PRO A 148 -24.94 2.59 1.53
C PRO A 148 -24.37 1.33 2.22
N ILE A 149 -23.08 1.06 2.00
CA ILE A 149 -22.40 -0.08 2.59
C ILE A 149 -22.17 0.17 4.09
N ASN A 150 -22.69 -0.73 4.93
CA ASN A 150 -22.63 -0.62 6.38
C ASN A 150 -21.72 -1.69 7.01
N LYS A 151 -21.32 -1.48 8.27
CA LYS A 151 -20.55 -2.45 9.08
C LYS A 151 -21.22 -3.83 9.15
N GLY A 152 -22.56 -3.87 9.21
CA GLY A 152 -23.31 -5.13 9.22
C GLY A 152 -23.09 -5.97 7.95
N HIS A 153 -22.87 -5.34 6.79
CA HIS A 153 -22.53 -6.07 5.56
C HIS A 153 -21.14 -6.71 5.66
N LEU A 154 -20.18 -6.03 6.29
CA LEU A 154 -18.83 -6.56 6.52
C LEU A 154 -18.86 -7.78 7.45
N GLU A 155 -19.56 -7.68 8.57
CA GLU A 155 -19.70 -8.80 9.52
C GLU A 155 -20.42 -10.00 8.86
N ALA A 156 -21.48 -9.75 8.09
CA ALA A 156 -22.18 -10.80 7.35
C ALA A 156 -21.26 -11.47 6.31
N LEU A 157 -20.45 -10.69 5.59
CA LEU A 157 -19.54 -11.22 4.56
C LEU A 157 -18.40 -12.03 5.17
N VAL A 158 -17.84 -11.58 6.30
CA VAL A 158 -16.84 -12.32 7.07
C VAL A 158 -17.38 -13.70 7.46
N LEU A 159 -18.61 -13.75 8.01
CA LEU A 159 -19.25 -15.00 8.38
C LEU A 159 -19.54 -15.90 7.19
N ALA A 160 -20.00 -15.33 6.07
CA ALA A 160 -20.27 -16.08 4.83
C ALA A 160 -19.00 -16.72 4.27
N PHE A 161 -17.91 -15.96 4.17
CA PHE A 161 -16.65 -16.47 3.64
C PHE A 161 -15.96 -17.48 4.57
N GLN A 162 -16.13 -17.36 5.89
CA GLN A 162 -15.70 -18.39 6.85
C GLN A 162 -16.45 -19.72 6.66
N ARG A 163 -17.70 -19.69 6.17
CA ARG A 163 -18.49 -20.88 5.83
C ARG A 163 -18.22 -21.41 4.42
N GLY A 164 -17.38 -20.73 3.64
CA GLY A 164 -17.12 -21.06 2.24
C GLY A 164 -18.29 -20.71 1.30
N GLU A 165 -19.16 -19.78 1.69
CA GLU A 165 -20.21 -19.26 0.81
C GLU A 165 -19.63 -18.27 -0.21
N THR A 166 -20.20 -18.21 -1.42
CA THR A 166 -19.74 -17.32 -2.48
C THR A 166 -20.58 -16.05 -2.58
N LEU A 167 -19.95 -14.92 -2.93
CA LEU A 167 -20.66 -13.67 -3.18
C LEU A 167 -21.13 -13.61 -4.64
N HIS A 168 -22.40 -13.23 -4.84
CA HIS A 168 -22.95 -13.10 -6.20
C HIS A 168 -22.24 -11.99 -7.00
N ALA A 169 -22.01 -12.23 -8.29
CA ALA A 169 -21.24 -11.34 -9.17
C ALA A 169 -21.77 -9.89 -9.20
N ARG A 170 -23.09 -9.69 -9.14
CA ARG A 170 -23.71 -8.36 -9.01
C ARG A 170 -23.12 -7.55 -7.86
N TYR A 171 -22.97 -8.15 -6.69
CA TYR A 171 -22.47 -7.46 -5.50
C TYR A 171 -20.97 -7.26 -5.56
N VAL A 172 -20.23 -8.19 -6.17
CA VAL A 172 -18.80 -8.03 -6.45
C VAL A 172 -18.58 -6.80 -7.34
N LEU A 173 -19.28 -6.71 -8.48
CA LEU A 173 -19.20 -5.56 -9.38
C LEU A 173 -19.54 -4.25 -8.67
N LEU A 174 -20.59 -4.24 -7.86
CA LEU A 174 -20.97 -3.06 -7.08
C LEU A 174 -19.83 -2.58 -6.16
N ILE A 175 -19.18 -3.49 -5.44
CA ILE A 175 -18.02 -3.16 -4.58
C ILE A 175 -16.87 -2.62 -5.42
N LEU A 176 -16.52 -3.29 -6.52
CA LEU A 176 -15.39 -2.90 -7.37
C LEU A 176 -15.58 -1.50 -7.97
N HIS A 177 -16.79 -1.17 -8.42
CA HIS A 177 -17.14 0.15 -8.92
C HIS A 177 -16.95 1.23 -7.84
N GLU A 178 -17.42 0.97 -6.61
CA GLU A 178 -17.26 1.91 -5.49
C GLU A 178 -15.80 2.09 -5.07
N VAL A 179 -15.03 1.01 -4.94
CA VAL A 179 -13.59 1.10 -4.64
C VAL A 179 -12.87 1.91 -5.70
N ARG A 180 -13.10 1.61 -6.98
CA ARG A 180 -12.48 2.33 -8.11
C ARG A 180 -12.81 3.82 -8.05
N ARG A 181 -14.08 4.17 -7.78
CA ARG A 181 -14.54 5.56 -7.65
C ARG A 181 -13.80 6.31 -6.53
N ILE A 182 -13.56 5.65 -5.39
CA ILE A 182 -12.85 6.24 -4.25
C ILE A 182 -11.36 6.37 -4.55
N LEU A 183 -10.70 5.28 -4.98
CA LEU A 183 -9.27 5.25 -5.27
C LEU A 183 -8.83 6.32 -6.27
N LYS A 184 -9.64 6.56 -7.31
CA LYS A 184 -9.35 7.60 -8.32
C LYS A 184 -9.26 9.02 -7.77
N ARG A 185 -9.92 9.29 -6.66
CA ARG A 185 -9.93 10.61 -6.03
C ARG A 185 -8.81 10.76 -4.99
N LEU A 186 -8.16 9.67 -4.61
CA LEU A 186 -7.09 9.69 -3.61
C LEU A 186 -5.74 10.07 -4.24
N PRO A 187 -4.87 10.74 -3.47
CA PRO A 187 -3.49 10.97 -3.90
C PRO A 187 -2.69 9.65 -3.88
N ASN A 188 -1.60 9.61 -4.64
CA ASN A 188 -0.69 8.46 -4.66
C ASN A 188 0.01 8.23 -3.30
N VAL A 189 0.13 9.27 -2.48
CA VAL A 189 0.72 9.20 -1.13
C VAL A 189 -0.34 9.61 -0.12
N ASN A 190 -0.80 8.64 0.66
CA ASN A 190 -1.76 8.87 1.73
C ASN A 190 -1.04 9.11 3.06
N VAL A 191 -1.48 10.11 3.81
CA VAL A 191 -0.94 10.41 5.15
C VAL A 191 -1.90 9.87 6.20
N VAL A 192 -1.44 8.87 6.95
CA VAL A 192 -2.23 8.23 8.00
C VAL A 192 -2.18 9.07 9.27
N SER A 193 -3.34 9.46 9.80
CA SER A 193 -3.47 10.15 11.07
C SER A 193 -3.75 9.16 12.19
N THR A 194 -2.97 9.22 13.27
CA THR A 194 -3.17 8.42 14.50
C THR A 194 -3.83 9.24 15.60
N HIS A 195 -4.61 10.27 15.26
CA HIS A 195 -5.25 11.11 16.28
C HIS A 195 -6.34 10.34 17.05
N GLN A 196 -7.10 9.49 16.37
CA GLN A 196 -8.24 8.77 16.94
C GLN A 196 -7.86 7.40 17.53
N SER A 197 -6.75 6.81 17.09
CA SER A 197 -6.28 5.50 17.57
C SER A 197 -4.85 5.59 18.10
N THR A 198 -4.59 4.90 19.20
CA THR A 198 -3.23 4.78 19.78
C THR A 198 -2.34 3.87 18.94
N THR A 199 -2.94 2.94 18.19
CA THR A 199 -2.25 1.90 17.43
C THR A 199 -2.74 1.85 15.99
N VAL A 200 -1.88 1.39 15.08
CA VAL A 200 -2.20 1.12 13.68
C VAL A 200 -1.70 -0.29 13.37
N THR A 201 -2.56 -1.12 12.79
CA THR A 201 -2.18 -2.47 12.38
C THR A 201 -1.68 -2.43 10.94
N VAL A 202 -0.43 -2.83 10.71
CA VAL A 202 0.14 -2.98 9.37
C VAL A 202 0.17 -4.46 9.03
N VAL A 203 -0.50 -4.82 7.95
CA VAL A 203 -0.58 -6.17 7.38
C VAL A 203 0.30 -6.21 6.14
N GLY A 204 1.21 -7.17 6.10
CA GLY A 204 2.04 -7.43 4.92
C GLY A 204 1.32 -8.34 3.92
N ASP A 205 2.11 -9.09 3.18
CA ASP A 205 1.65 -9.94 2.08
C ASP A 205 0.71 -11.05 2.59
N LEU A 206 -0.42 -11.20 1.90
CA LEU A 206 -1.42 -12.23 2.22
C LEU A 206 -1.48 -13.32 1.15
N HIS A 207 -1.12 -13.01 -0.10
CA HIS A 207 -1.07 -13.95 -1.22
C HIS A 207 -2.31 -14.85 -1.30
N GLY A 208 -3.50 -14.24 -1.24
CA GLY A 208 -4.76 -14.96 -1.37
C GLY A 208 -5.09 -15.96 -0.26
N ASN A 209 -4.42 -15.88 0.91
CA ASN A 209 -4.76 -16.68 2.07
C ASN A 209 -5.81 -16.00 2.96
N LEU A 210 -7.08 -16.33 2.74
CA LEU A 210 -8.20 -15.83 3.54
C LEU A 210 -8.09 -16.23 5.02
N SER A 211 -7.56 -17.41 5.32
CA SER A 211 -7.46 -17.91 6.70
C SER A 211 -6.55 -17.02 7.56
N ASP A 212 -5.48 -16.50 6.97
CA ASP A 212 -4.55 -15.59 7.66
C ASP A 212 -5.23 -14.24 7.94
N LEU A 213 -5.98 -13.70 6.97
CA LEU A 213 -6.75 -12.47 7.17
C LEU A 213 -7.78 -12.64 8.30
N MET A 214 -8.49 -13.77 8.33
CA MET A 214 -9.46 -14.07 9.39
C MET A 214 -8.79 -14.19 10.76
N LEU A 215 -7.59 -14.79 10.82
CA LEU A 215 -6.82 -14.87 12.05
C LEU A 215 -6.39 -13.48 12.54
N ILE A 216 -5.95 -12.61 11.63
CA ILE A 216 -5.61 -11.22 11.95
C ILE A 216 -6.83 -10.49 12.52
N PHE A 217 -8.00 -10.60 11.90
CA PHE A 217 -9.24 -10.00 12.42
C PHE A 217 -9.67 -10.58 13.77
N HIS A 218 -9.46 -11.88 14.00
CA HIS A 218 -9.76 -12.50 15.29
C HIS A 218 -8.80 -12.01 16.40
N LYS A 219 -7.53 -11.76 16.08
CA LYS A 219 -6.51 -11.34 17.06
C LYS A 219 -6.53 -9.84 17.34
N ASN A 220 -6.66 -9.03 16.30
CA ASN A 220 -6.55 -7.57 16.38
C ASN A 220 -7.90 -6.86 16.31
N GLY A 221 -9.00 -7.60 16.09
CA GLY A 221 -10.33 -7.05 15.88
C GLY A 221 -10.61 -6.70 14.42
N LEU A 222 -11.87 -6.39 14.11
CA LEU A 222 -12.24 -5.88 12.79
C LEU A 222 -11.78 -4.43 12.62
N PRO A 223 -11.60 -3.96 11.37
CA PRO A 223 -11.37 -2.56 11.08
C PRO A 223 -12.49 -1.68 11.63
N SER A 224 -12.10 -0.57 12.27
CA SER A 224 -13.02 0.43 12.82
C SER A 224 -12.35 1.80 12.88
N ASN A 225 -13.10 2.84 13.27
CA ASN A 225 -12.53 4.17 13.46
C ASN A 225 -11.41 4.20 14.52
N GLU A 226 -11.48 3.31 15.51
CA GLU A 226 -10.51 3.19 16.60
C GLU A 226 -9.40 2.18 16.29
N ASN A 227 -9.59 1.35 15.26
CA ASN A 227 -8.67 0.28 14.87
C ASN A 227 -8.33 0.37 13.36
N PRO A 228 -7.41 1.27 12.97
CA PRO A 228 -7.02 1.43 11.58
C PRO A 228 -6.09 0.33 11.09
N TYR A 229 -6.21 0.03 9.80
CA TYR A 229 -5.44 -0.99 9.09
C TYR A 229 -4.70 -0.42 7.88
N ILE A 230 -3.49 -0.91 7.65
CA ILE A 230 -2.72 -0.66 6.44
C ILE A 230 -2.36 -2.01 5.83
N PHE A 231 -2.87 -2.32 4.65
CA PHE A 231 -2.51 -3.50 3.86
C PHE A 231 -1.41 -3.11 2.87
N ASN A 232 -0.23 -3.71 2.99
CA ASN A 232 0.97 -3.26 2.27
C ASN A 232 1.25 -4.06 0.99
N GLY A 233 0.26 -4.20 0.11
CA GLY A 233 0.41 -4.90 -1.16
C GLY A 233 0.40 -6.42 -1.04
N ASP A 234 0.56 -7.08 -2.19
CA ASP A 234 0.65 -8.55 -2.32
C ASP A 234 -0.52 -9.26 -1.65
N ILE A 235 -1.70 -8.69 -1.90
CA ILE A 235 -2.99 -9.11 -1.40
C ILE A 235 -3.41 -10.37 -2.18
N VAL A 236 -3.24 -10.31 -3.50
CA VAL A 236 -3.65 -11.34 -4.46
C VAL A 236 -2.46 -12.21 -4.90
N ASP A 237 -2.75 -13.18 -5.76
CA ASP A 237 -1.85 -14.21 -6.29
C ASP A 237 -1.46 -15.34 -5.33
N ARG A 238 -1.10 -16.50 -5.91
CA ARG A 238 -0.67 -17.77 -5.29
C ARG A 238 -1.75 -18.52 -4.50
N GLY A 239 -2.55 -17.82 -3.71
CA GLY A 239 -3.62 -18.40 -2.90
C GLY A 239 -4.92 -18.62 -3.67
N THR A 240 -5.68 -19.63 -3.25
CA THR A 240 -6.95 -20.01 -3.88
C THR A 240 -8.11 -19.07 -3.55
N GLN A 241 -7.99 -18.25 -2.51
CA GLN A 241 -9.06 -17.39 -1.98
C GLN A 241 -8.77 -15.89 -2.16
N SER A 242 -8.07 -15.56 -3.25
CA SER A 242 -7.65 -14.18 -3.57
C SER A 242 -8.85 -13.24 -3.76
N MET A 243 -9.94 -13.72 -4.35
CA MET A 243 -11.13 -12.90 -4.62
C MET A 243 -11.86 -12.54 -3.33
N GLU A 244 -12.11 -13.50 -2.46
CA GLU A 244 -12.79 -13.31 -1.17
C GLU A 244 -12.00 -12.33 -0.29
N LEU A 245 -10.68 -12.49 -0.28
CA LEU A 245 -9.76 -11.64 0.45
C LEU A 245 -9.79 -10.19 -0.07
N PHE A 246 -9.69 -10.02 -1.40
CA PHE A 246 -9.77 -8.70 -2.01
C PHE A 246 -11.12 -8.01 -1.78
N ILE A 247 -12.23 -8.75 -1.86
CA ILE A 247 -13.59 -8.22 -1.61
C ILE A 247 -13.73 -7.76 -0.15
N LEU A 248 -13.24 -8.53 0.83
CA LEU A 248 -13.31 -8.14 2.25
C LEU A 248 -12.54 -6.86 2.54
N ILE A 249 -11.30 -6.76 2.04
CA ILE A 249 -10.45 -5.58 2.23
C ILE A 249 -11.08 -4.37 1.54
N SER A 250 -11.58 -4.55 0.31
CA SER A 250 -12.32 -3.54 -0.45
C SER A 250 -13.54 -3.02 0.31
N LEU A 251 -14.31 -3.91 0.92
CA LEU A 251 -15.50 -3.54 1.69
C LEU A 251 -15.13 -2.76 2.95
N ALA A 252 -14.11 -3.20 3.69
CA ALA A 252 -13.59 -2.48 4.85
C ALA A 252 -13.07 -1.08 4.48
N PHE A 253 -12.42 -0.95 3.32
CA PHE A 253 -11.96 0.32 2.78
C PHE A 253 -13.11 1.27 2.44
N ILE A 254 -14.19 0.79 1.81
CA ILE A 254 -15.37 1.63 1.51
C ILE A 254 -16.04 2.13 2.81
N ILE A 255 -16.15 1.25 3.82
CA ILE A 255 -16.80 1.60 5.09
C ILE A 255 -15.94 2.59 5.90
N TYR A 256 -14.62 2.43 5.88
CA TYR A 256 -13.67 3.22 6.68
C TYR A 256 -12.57 3.87 5.83
N PRO A 257 -12.90 4.82 4.94
CA PRO A 257 -11.96 5.39 3.96
C PRO A 257 -10.80 6.18 4.59
N ASN A 258 -10.93 6.61 5.85
CA ASN A 258 -9.90 7.35 6.58
C ASN A 258 -9.08 6.48 7.56
N ASN A 259 -9.44 5.20 7.72
CA ASN A 259 -8.84 4.32 8.72
C ASN A 259 -8.31 3.02 8.10
N VAL A 260 -8.80 2.63 6.92
CA VAL A 260 -8.29 1.50 6.17
C VAL A 260 -7.56 2.03 4.94
N TYR A 261 -6.34 1.57 4.75
CA TYR A 261 -5.49 1.93 3.62
C TYR A 261 -4.96 0.65 2.99
N PHE A 262 -4.83 0.64 1.66
CA PHE A 262 -4.06 -0.39 0.98
C PHE A 262 -3.09 0.22 -0.02
N ASN A 263 -1.86 -0.26 0.01
CA ASN A 263 -0.81 0.10 -0.92
C ASN A 263 -0.77 -0.94 -2.05
N ARG A 264 -0.35 -0.50 -3.23
CA ARG A 264 -0.14 -1.39 -4.38
C ARG A 264 1.18 -2.15 -4.18
N GLY A 265 1.13 -3.48 -4.20
CA GLY A 265 2.28 -4.37 -4.29
C GLY A 265 2.62 -4.69 -5.76
N ASN A 266 3.50 -5.67 -5.98
CA ASN A 266 3.90 -6.06 -7.33
C ASN A 266 2.82 -6.96 -7.98
N HIS A 267 2.17 -7.81 -7.18
CA HIS A 267 1.15 -8.76 -7.60
C HIS A 267 -0.17 -8.09 -8.02
N GLU A 268 -0.40 -6.82 -7.65
CA GLU A 268 -1.48 -5.99 -8.20
C GLU A 268 -1.13 -5.36 -9.57
N ASP A 269 -0.46 -6.13 -10.44
CA ASP A 269 -0.19 -5.78 -11.83
C ASP A 269 -0.78 -6.82 -12.79
N HIS A 270 -1.33 -6.33 -13.90
CA HIS A 270 -1.94 -7.19 -14.92
C HIS A 270 -0.96 -8.24 -15.48
N VAL A 271 0.35 -7.93 -15.58
CA VAL A 271 1.34 -8.87 -16.13
C VAL A 271 1.54 -10.06 -15.19
N LEU A 272 1.52 -9.83 -13.87
CA LEU A 272 1.72 -10.90 -12.90
C LEU A 272 0.47 -11.78 -12.78
N ASN A 273 -0.73 -11.19 -12.80
CA ASN A 273 -1.99 -11.92 -12.73
C ASN A 273 -2.33 -12.75 -13.98
N LEU A 274 -1.63 -12.53 -15.11
CA LEU A 274 -1.81 -13.29 -16.35
C LEU A 274 -0.94 -14.56 -16.43
N ARG A 275 -0.02 -14.74 -15.48
CA ARG A 275 0.86 -15.92 -15.40
C ARG A 275 0.18 -17.07 -14.68
#